data_AF-A0A132GT69-F1
#
_entry.id   AF-A0A132GT69-F1
#
_cell.length_a   1.000
_cell.length_b   1.000
_cell.length_c   1.000
_cell.angle_alpha   90.00
_cell.angle_beta   90.00
_cell.angle_gamma   90.00
#
_symmetry.space_group_name_H-M   'P 1'
#
loop_
_entity.id
_entity.type
_entity.pdbx_description
1 polymer ?
#
loop_
_entity_poly.entity_id
_entity_poly.type
_entity_poly.pdbx_seq_one_letter_code
_entity_poly.pdbx_strand_id
1 'polypeptide(L)'
;MGNGADFFSRDERGRRSEYVSLEPARIVNGVKGHLIKKAGDSDTHTNLPYYSNTSDVYFRQNKNGVCQARVYVGQKKYLDFDWSHIHTNSDGRKFDRGTVHVQVWKQNKDGSFSRISDNARSMSNAEMKKYGPILKDFCPSVKLRKGR
;
A
#
# COMPACT_ATOMS: atom_id res chain seq x y z
N MET A 1 -0.03 31.31 7.24
CA MET A 1 -0.39 30.02 6.63
C MET A 1 0.71 29.05 7.01
N GLY A 2 0.35 27.96 7.71
CA GLY A 2 1.28 27.18 8.54
C GLY A 2 2.49 26.65 7.78
N ASN A 3 3.67 26.94 8.35
CA ASN A 3 4.97 26.50 7.89
C ASN A 3 4.95 24.98 7.65
N GLY A 4 5.16 24.57 6.41
CA GLY A 4 5.51 23.20 6.06
C GLY A 4 6.81 22.85 6.74
N ALA A 5 6.74 22.33 7.96
CA ALA A 5 7.89 21.71 8.59
C ALA A 5 8.30 20.54 7.69
N ASP A 6 9.51 20.66 7.13
CA ASP A 6 10.09 19.71 6.19
C ASP A 6 10.00 18.28 6.72
N PHE A 7 9.26 17.48 5.97
CA PHE A 7 9.13 16.03 6.06
C PHE A 7 10.49 15.29 6.11
N PHE A 8 11.58 15.97 5.74
CA PHE A 8 12.94 15.44 5.70
C PHE A 8 13.73 15.57 7.01
N SER A 9 13.19 16.17 8.08
CA SER A 9 13.95 16.47 9.30
C SER A 9 13.95 15.38 10.39
N ARG A 10 13.29 14.24 10.19
CA ARG A 10 13.27 13.16 11.18
C ARG A 10 13.91 11.90 10.63
N ASP A 11 14.61 11.14 11.48
CA ASP A 11 15.11 9.78 11.25
C ASP A 11 13.97 8.78 11.04
N GLU A 12 13.06 9.07 10.11
CA GLU A 12 11.80 8.38 9.94
C GLU A 12 11.86 7.34 8.81
N ARG A 13 11.43 6.13 9.17
CA ARG A 13 11.27 4.95 8.33
C ARG A 13 10.48 5.29 7.06
N GLY A 14 11.15 5.42 5.92
CA GLY A 14 10.56 5.92 4.68
C GLY A 14 11.36 6.99 3.93
N ARG A 15 12.62 7.22 4.27
CA ARG A 15 13.50 8.15 3.53
C ARG A 15 13.62 7.71 2.06
N ARG A 16 13.67 8.69 1.15
CA ARG A 16 13.82 8.44 -0.30
C ARG A 16 15.05 7.59 -0.62
N SER A 17 16.14 7.71 0.15
CA SER A 17 17.35 6.91 -0.02
C SER A 17 17.18 5.43 0.31
N GLU A 18 16.17 5.07 1.12
CA GLU A 18 15.91 3.67 1.47
C GLU A 18 15.23 2.91 0.34
N TYR A 19 14.56 3.60 -0.59
CA TYR A 19 13.76 2.97 -1.64
C TYR A 19 14.19 3.41 -3.03
N VAL A 20 14.36 2.45 -3.92
CA VAL A 20 14.61 2.67 -5.33
C VAL A 20 13.30 2.54 -6.12
N SER A 21 13.17 3.39 -7.12
CA SER A 21 12.12 3.29 -8.13
C SER A 21 12.43 2.12 -9.05
N LEU A 22 11.48 1.22 -9.26
CA LEU A 22 11.62 0.15 -10.25
C LEU A 22 11.10 0.58 -11.62
N GLU A 23 10.10 1.45 -11.65
CA GLU A 23 9.47 1.96 -12.88
C GLU A 23 9.03 3.42 -12.69
N PRO A 24 8.80 4.19 -13.76
CA PRO A 24 8.20 5.51 -13.66
C PRO A 24 6.85 5.48 -12.94
N ALA A 25 6.53 6.55 -12.22
CA ALA A 25 5.20 6.71 -11.62
C ALA A 25 4.13 6.85 -12.71
N ARG A 26 2.94 6.31 -12.44
CA ARG A 26 1.79 6.31 -13.34
C ARG A 26 0.64 7.05 -12.69
N ILE A 27 -0.15 7.77 -13.48
CA ILE A 27 -1.36 8.43 -13.00
C ILE A 27 -2.54 7.78 -13.70
N VAL A 28 -3.40 7.11 -12.93
CA VAL A 28 -4.58 6.42 -13.43
C VAL A 28 -5.76 6.84 -12.57
N ASN A 29 -6.83 7.32 -13.18
CA ASN A 29 -8.03 7.77 -12.47
C ASN A 29 -7.73 8.82 -11.39
N GLY A 30 -6.80 9.74 -11.67
CA GLY A 30 -6.35 10.79 -10.74
C GLY A 30 -5.54 10.30 -9.55
N VAL A 31 -5.20 9.01 -9.48
CA VAL A 31 -4.33 8.43 -8.44
C VAL A 31 -2.93 8.27 -9.00
N LYS A 32 -1.92 8.80 -8.30
CA LYS A 32 -0.52 8.60 -8.64
C LYS A 32 0.04 7.37 -7.92
N GLY A 33 0.42 6.38 -8.70
CA GLY A 33 0.99 5.11 -8.25
C GLY A 33 2.45 4.96 -8.65
N HIS A 34 3.24 4.31 -7.80
CA HIS A 34 4.67 4.13 -8.08
C HIS A 34 5.18 2.79 -7.54
N LEU A 35 5.84 2.00 -8.38
CA LEU A 35 6.46 0.73 -8.00
C LEU A 35 7.87 0.97 -7.45
N ILE A 36 8.06 0.58 -6.19
CA ILE A 36 9.31 0.80 -5.46
C ILE A 36 9.80 -0.49 -4.80
N LYS A 37 11.09 -0.51 -4.47
CA LYS A 37 11.74 -1.58 -3.72
C LYS A 37 12.72 -0.96 -2.74
N LYS A 38 12.91 -1.55 -1.56
CA LYS A 38 13.96 -1.07 -0.65
C LYS A 38 15.33 -1.44 -1.20
N ALA A 39 16.27 -0.51 -1.13
CA ALA A 39 17.64 -0.73 -1.56
C ALA A 39 18.25 -1.93 -0.80
N GLY A 40 18.87 -2.85 -1.55
CA GLY A 40 19.51 -4.05 -1.00
C GLY A 40 18.57 -5.20 -0.60
N ASP A 41 17.25 -5.09 -0.82
CA ASP A 41 16.34 -6.20 -0.51
C ASP A 41 16.40 -7.34 -1.54
N SER A 42 16.29 -8.58 -1.06
CA SER A 42 16.29 -9.82 -1.85
C SER A 42 14.88 -10.27 -2.28
N ASP A 43 13.92 -9.34 -2.31
CA ASP A 43 12.51 -9.58 -2.65
C ASP A 43 11.76 -10.50 -1.68
N THR A 44 12.27 -10.64 -0.45
CA THR A 44 11.72 -11.62 0.48
C THR A 44 10.58 -11.04 1.32
N HIS A 45 10.69 -9.86 1.93
CA HIS A 45 9.65 -9.34 2.84
C HIS A 45 9.68 -7.82 3.06
N THR A 46 10.08 -7.00 2.09
CA THR A 46 10.19 -5.59 2.40
C THR A 46 8.84 -4.85 2.54
N ASN A 47 8.71 -4.15 3.67
CA ASN A 47 7.63 -3.23 3.94
C ASN A 47 7.73 -2.00 3.04
N LEU A 48 6.57 -1.52 2.58
CA LEU A 48 6.44 -0.18 1.99
C LEU A 48 6.74 0.91 3.05
N PRO A 49 7.07 2.15 2.65
CA PRO A 49 7.36 3.23 3.59
C PRO A 49 6.14 3.59 4.45
N TYR A 50 6.34 4.16 5.64
CA TYR A 50 5.22 4.59 6.49
C TYR A 50 4.58 5.89 6.02
N TYR A 51 5.36 6.68 5.29
CA TYR A 51 4.90 7.93 4.74
C TYR A 51 5.16 7.99 3.24
N SER A 52 4.34 8.74 2.51
CA SER A 52 4.59 9.00 1.11
C SER A 52 5.36 10.29 0.90
N ASN A 53 6.22 10.27 -0.10
CA ASN A 53 6.90 11.46 -0.57
C ASN A 53 6.06 12.13 -1.67
N THR A 54 5.89 11.44 -2.80
CA THR A 54 5.35 12.06 -4.03
C THR A 54 4.17 11.33 -4.65
N SER A 55 3.72 10.23 -4.07
CA SER A 55 2.68 9.36 -4.65
C SER A 55 1.56 9.07 -3.66
N ASP A 56 0.35 8.88 -4.19
CA ASP A 56 -0.82 8.50 -3.41
C ASP A 56 -0.78 7.02 -3.02
N VAL A 57 -0.16 6.21 -3.88
CA VAL A 57 -0.02 4.77 -3.72
C VAL A 57 1.40 4.33 -4.06
N TYR A 58 2.02 3.56 -3.17
CA TYR A 58 3.24 2.82 -3.50
C TYR A 58 2.93 1.34 -3.64
N PHE A 59 3.54 0.72 -4.64
CA PHE A 59 3.44 -0.70 -4.94
C PHE A 59 4.75 -1.39 -4.60
N ARG A 60 4.66 -2.66 -4.19
CA ARG A 60 5.80 -3.58 -4.15
C ARG A 60 5.49 -4.81 -4.97
N GLN A 61 6.55 -5.43 -5.47
CA GLN A 61 6.50 -6.72 -6.12
C GLN A 61 7.34 -7.76 -5.38
N ASN A 62 7.05 -9.03 -5.63
CA ASN A 62 7.91 -10.16 -5.28
C ASN A 62 8.23 -10.93 -6.57
N LYS A 63 8.85 -12.11 -6.44
CA LYS A 63 9.17 -12.98 -7.59
C LYS A 63 7.98 -13.34 -8.50
N ASN A 64 6.74 -13.18 -8.03
CA ASN A 64 5.52 -13.48 -8.78
C ASN A 64 4.85 -12.20 -9.36
N GLY A 65 5.50 -11.04 -9.25
CA GLY A 65 4.98 -9.74 -9.71
C GLY A 65 4.43 -8.86 -8.59
N VAL A 66 3.71 -7.80 -8.97
CA VAL A 66 3.14 -6.82 -8.03
C VAL A 66 2.12 -7.49 -7.12
N CYS A 67 2.33 -7.36 -5.81
CA CYS A 67 1.68 -8.23 -4.83
C CYS A 67 1.09 -7.49 -3.62
N GLN A 68 1.44 -6.23 -3.43
CA GLN A 68 0.86 -5.36 -2.40
C GLN A 68 0.96 -3.89 -2.83
N ALA A 69 0.00 -3.09 -2.37
CA ALA A 69 0.01 -1.64 -2.48
C ALA A 69 -0.30 -1.00 -1.12
N ARG A 70 0.23 0.20 -0.89
CA ARG A 70 -0.08 1.04 0.28
C ARG A 70 -0.59 2.39 -0.18
N VAL A 71 -1.73 2.78 0.37
CA VAL A 71 -2.37 4.08 0.14
C VAL A 71 -1.97 5.05 1.25
N TYR A 72 -1.74 6.30 0.88
CA TYR A 72 -1.41 7.39 1.79
C TYR A 72 -2.44 8.51 1.71
N VAL A 73 -2.79 9.08 2.86
CA VAL A 73 -3.66 10.26 2.97
C VAL A 73 -2.94 11.30 3.80
N GLY A 74 -2.77 12.50 3.27
CA GLY A 74 -1.93 13.53 3.91
C GLY A 74 -0.51 13.04 4.17
N GLN A 75 0.07 12.30 3.20
CA GLN A 75 1.38 11.65 3.26
C GLN A 75 1.53 10.52 4.29
N LYS A 76 0.47 10.14 5.02
CA LYS A 76 0.53 9.11 6.05
C LYS A 76 -0.07 7.81 5.57
N LYS A 77 0.56 6.68 5.90
CA LYS A 77 0.01 5.35 5.63
C LYS A 77 -1.43 5.27 6.14
N TYR A 78 -2.31 4.81 5.27
CA TYR A 78 -3.74 4.73 5.55
C TYR A 78 -4.32 3.34 5.28
N LEU A 79 -4.08 2.77 4.09
CA LEU A 79 -4.53 1.42 3.73
C LEU A 79 -3.36 0.58 3.24
N ASP A 80 -3.34 -0.69 3.64
CA ASP A 80 -2.59 -1.73 2.94
C ASP A 80 -3.58 -2.58 2.12
N PHE A 81 -3.32 -2.71 0.83
CA PHE A 81 -3.97 -3.66 -0.07
C PHE A 81 -2.97 -4.77 -0.35
N ASP A 82 -3.27 -6.00 0.08
CA ASP A 82 -2.40 -7.15 -0.13
C ASP A 82 -3.19 -8.27 -0.80
N TRP A 83 -2.54 -8.97 -1.73
CA TRP A 83 -3.08 -10.12 -2.46
C TRP A 83 -2.00 -11.19 -2.71
N SER A 84 -0.88 -11.10 -2.01
CA SER A 84 0.30 -11.96 -2.18
C SER A 84 0.12 -13.37 -1.64
N HIS A 85 -0.76 -13.55 -0.65
CA HIS A 85 -0.96 -14.79 0.08
C HIS A 85 -2.45 -15.04 0.40
N ILE A 86 -2.75 -16.24 0.88
CA ILE A 86 -4.06 -16.53 1.47
C ILE A 86 -4.10 -15.88 2.84
N HIS A 87 -5.08 -15.03 3.09
CA HIS A 87 -5.29 -14.41 4.40
C HIS A 87 -6.50 -15.02 5.08
N THR A 88 -6.37 -15.39 6.35
CA THR A 88 -7.49 -15.87 7.18
C THR A 88 -7.59 -15.00 8.41
N ASN A 89 -8.74 -14.34 8.57
CA ASN A 89 -9.07 -13.56 9.75
C ASN A 89 -9.32 -14.50 10.95
N SER A 90 -9.30 -13.93 12.16
CA SER A 90 -9.63 -14.69 13.38
C SER A 90 -11.09 -15.17 13.41
N ASP A 91 -11.98 -14.47 12.70
CA ASP A 91 -13.39 -14.85 12.50
C ASP A 91 -13.58 -15.96 11.44
N GLY A 92 -12.51 -16.49 10.87
CA GLY A 92 -12.54 -17.54 9.85
C GLY A 92 -12.76 -17.04 8.42
N ARG A 93 -12.98 -15.74 8.20
CA ARG A 93 -13.09 -15.17 6.85
C ARG A 93 -11.78 -15.36 6.09
N LYS A 94 -11.86 -15.89 4.87
CA LYS A 94 -10.71 -16.16 3.99
C LYS A 94 -10.68 -15.26 2.77
N PHE A 95 -9.47 -14.85 2.40
CA PHE A 95 -9.14 -14.16 1.16
C PHE A 95 -8.16 -15.01 0.39
N ASP A 96 -8.54 -15.40 -0.82
CA ASP A 96 -7.72 -16.24 -1.69
C ASP A 96 -6.55 -15.42 -2.26
N ARG A 97 -5.40 -16.06 -2.51
CA ARG A 97 -4.27 -15.42 -3.19
C ARG A 97 -4.74 -14.77 -4.50
N GLY A 98 -4.24 -13.57 -4.79
CA GLY A 98 -4.65 -12.76 -5.92
C GLY A 98 -5.94 -11.95 -5.67
N THR A 99 -6.60 -12.11 -4.52
CA THR A 99 -7.74 -11.28 -4.10
C THR A 99 -7.32 -10.27 -3.05
N VAL A 100 -7.65 -9.00 -3.27
CA VAL A 100 -7.28 -7.92 -2.34
C VAL A 100 -7.99 -8.11 -1.01
N HIS A 101 -7.19 -8.14 0.06
CA HIS A 101 -7.64 -7.90 1.41
C HIS A 101 -7.07 -6.56 1.90
N VAL A 102 -7.90 -5.83 2.65
CA VAL A 102 -7.61 -4.47 3.09
C VAL A 102 -7.38 -4.43 4.59
N GLN A 103 -6.25 -3.84 4.97
CA GLN A 103 -5.88 -3.52 6.35
C GLN A 103 -5.87 -1.99 6.52
N VAL A 104 -6.58 -1.49 7.53
CA VAL A 104 -6.72 -0.04 7.78
C VAL A 104 -5.78 0.35 8.92
N TRP A 105 -5.09 1.47 8.73
CA TRP A 105 -4.09 1.97 9.67
C TRP A 105 -4.47 3.34 10.21
N LYS A 106 -4.01 3.60 11.44
CA LYS A 106 -4.06 4.92 12.08
C LYS A 106 -2.68 5.28 12.59
N GLN A 107 -2.38 6.57 12.59
CA GLN A 107 -1.25 7.10 13.34
C GLN A 107 -1.70 7.35 14.79
N ASN A 108 -0.92 6.86 15.73
CA ASN A 108 -1.10 7.05 17.16
C ASN A 108 -0.56 8.43 17.57
N LYS A 109 -0.90 8.89 18.79
CA LYS A 109 -0.46 10.21 19.30
C LYS A 109 1.06 10.32 19.42
N ASP A 110 1.76 9.20 19.64
CA ASP A 110 3.21 9.10 19.72
C ASP A 110 3.91 9.06 18.35
N GLY A 111 3.16 9.17 17.25
CA GLY A 111 3.68 9.11 15.88
C GLY A 111 3.82 7.70 15.31
N SER A 112 3.65 6.65 16.12
CA SER A 112 3.66 5.26 15.65
C SER A 112 2.40 4.93 14.84
N PHE A 113 2.43 3.83 14.09
CA PHE A 113 1.28 3.36 13.29
C PHE A 113 0.78 2.02 13.82
N SER A 114 -0.54 1.92 13.99
CA SER A 114 -1.21 0.68 14.38
C SER A 114 -2.33 0.34 13.40
N ARG A 115 -2.61 -0.96 13.23
CA ARG A 115 -3.81 -1.41 12.55
C ARG A 115 -5.02 -1.07 13.41
N ILE A 116 -6.13 -0.69 12.77
CA ILE A 116 -7.40 -0.49 13.47
C ILE A 116 -8.00 -1.84 13.89
N SER A 117 -7.76 -2.90 13.11
CA SER A 117 -8.17 -4.27 13.39
C SER A 117 -7.20 -5.24 12.74
N ASP A 118 -7.01 -6.41 13.33
CA ASP A 118 -6.27 -7.50 12.68
C ASP A 118 -7.10 -8.24 11.63
N ASN A 119 -8.42 -8.10 11.66
CA ASN A 119 -9.31 -8.69 10.66
C ASN A 119 -9.34 -7.82 9.40
N ALA A 120 -8.83 -8.37 8.30
CA ALA A 120 -8.90 -7.70 7.02
C ALA A 120 -10.34 -7.69 6.50
N ARG A 121 -10.66 -6.68 5.70
CA ARG A 121 -11.94 -6.58 4.98
C ARG A 121 -11.72 -6.62 3.48
N SER A 122 -12.79 -6.86 2.73
CA SER A 122 -12.77 -6.61 1.28
C SER A 122 -12.69 -5.12 0.99
N MET A 123 -12.27 -4.78 -0.24
CA MET A 123 -12.42 -3.43 -0.76
C MET A 123 -13.90 -3.03 -0.79
N SER A 124 -14.18 -1.80 -0.37
CA SER A 124 -15.47 -1.15 -0.55
C SER A 124 -15.66 -0.73 -2.01
N ASN A 125 -16.91 -0.46 -2.41
CA ASN A 125 -17.20 0.02 -3.77
C ASN A 125 -16.48 1.34 -4.08
N ALA A 126 -16.36 2.24 -3.10
CA ALA A 126 -15.65 3.51 -3.27
C ALA A 126 -14.14 3.29 -3.51
N GLU A 127 -13.51 2.39 -2.76
CA GLU A 127 -12.10 2.05 -2.97
C GLU A 127 -11.87 1.34 -4.30
N MET A 128 -12.77 0.44 -4.71
CA MET A 128 -12.69 -0.20 -6.02
C MET A 128 -12.82 0.84 -7.15
N LYS A 129 -13.75 1.79 -7.02
CA LYS A 129 -13.91 2.87 -8.01
C LYS A 129 -12.68 3.78 -8.07
N LYS A 130 -12.10 4.14 -6.92
CA LYS A 130 -10.96 5.06 -6.84
C LYS A 130 -9.64 4.39 -7.21
N TYR A 131 -9.30 3.29 -6.53
CA TYR A 131 -7.99 2.64 -6.62
C TYR A 131 -7.98 1.40 -7.53
N GLY A 132 -9.14 0.80 -7.82
CA GLY A 132 -9.22 -0.39 -8.69
C GLY A 132 -8.53 -0.22 -10.05
N PRO A 133 -8.72 0.90 -10.77
CA PRO A 133 -8.03 1.14 -12.03
C PRO A 133 -6.50 1.07 -11.92
N ILE A 134 -5.91 1.73 -10.91
CA ILE A 134 -4.45 1.71 -10.76
C ILE A 134 -3.92 0.37 -10.26
N LEU A 135 -4.69 -0.35 -9.43
CA LEU A 135 -4.34 -1.72 -9.03
C LEU A 135 -4.30 -2.65 -10.25
N LYS A 136 -5.26 -2.50 -11.17
CA LYS A 136 -5.32 -3.26 -12.43
C LYS A 136 -4.24 -2.86 -13.43
N ASP A 137 -3.82 -1.61 -13.43
CA ASP A 137 -2.73 -1.12 -14.28
C ASP A 137 -1.38 -1.75 -13.88
N PHE A 138 -1.09 -1.84 -12.58
CA PHE A 138 0.13 -2.49 -12.08
C PHE A 138 0.00 -4.03 -12.00
N CYS A 139 -1.21 -4.57 -11.85
CA CYS A 139 -1.46 -6.01 -11.76
C CYS A 139 -2.78 -6.38 -12.45
N PRO A 140 -2.79 -6.66 -13.77
CA PRO A 140 -4.03 -6.92 -14.51
C PRO A 140 -4.86 -8.09 -13.97
N SER A 141 -4.21 -9.09 -13.39
CA SER A 141 -4.83 -10.29 -12.83
C SER A 141 -5.42 -10.11 -11.43
N VAL A 142 -5.19 -8.99 -10.74
CA VAL A 142 -5.66 -8.79 -9.36
C VAL A 142 -7.19 -8.82 -9.27
N LYS A 143 -7.74 -9.50 -8.27
CA LYS A 143 -9.18 -9.52 -7.98
C LYS A 143 -9.47 -8.50 -6.88
N LEU A 144 -10.21 -7.44 -7.19
CA LEU A 144 -10.51 -6.37 -6.23
C LEU A 144 -11.44 -6.83 -5.09
N ARG A 145 -12.23 -7.86 -5.35
CA ARG A 145 -13.08 -8.56 -4.38
C ARG A 145 -13.30 -9.98 -4.89
N LYS A 146 -13.64 -10.91 -3.99
CA LYS A 146 -14.11 -12.24 -4.38
C LYS A 146 -15.34 -12.06 -5.28
N GLY A 147 -15.30 -12.69 -6.45
CA GLY A 147 -16.48 -12.80 -7.31
C GLY A 147 -17.61 -13.46 -6.50
N ARG A 148 -18.83 -12.95 -6.66
CA ARG A 148 -20.00 -13.66 -6.13
C ARG A 148 -20.16 -14.97 -6.87
#